data_AF-A0A9E5LRS5-F1
#
_entry.id   AF-A0A9E5LRS5-F1
#
_cell.length_a   1.000
_cell.length_b   1.000
_cell.length_c   1.000
_cell.angle_alpha   90.00
_cell.angle_beta   90.00
_cell.angle_gamma   90.00
#
_symmetry.space_group_name_H-M   'P 1'
#
loop_
_entity.id
_entity.type
_entity.pdbx_description
1 polymer ?
#
loop_
_entity_poly.entity_id
_entity_poly.type
_entity_poly.pdbx_seq_one_letter_code
_entity_poly.pdbx_strand_id
1 'polypeptide(L)'
;VIVLDEPTAGVDVELRQSLWKFISRLNQDGHTILLTTHYLEEAESLCGRIAMLKSGQVVALDTTQNLLARYGAHKAQAGQEADLEDVFIQIMAGE
;
A
#
# COMPACT_ATOMS: atom_id res chain seq x y z
N VAL A 1 -18.33 6.17 1.97
CA VAL A 1 -16.97 5.86 2.48
C VAL A 1 -17.01 4.43 3.00
N ILE A 2 -16.07 3.58 2.57
CA ILE A 2 -15.96 2.18 2.98
C ILE A 2 -14.66 2.04 3.77
N VAL A 3 -14.72 1.38 4.93
CA VAL A 3 -13.56 1.13 5.78
C VAL A 3 -13.39 -0.37 5.92
N LEU A 4 -12.19 -0.87 5.63
CA LEU A 4 -11.85 -2.29 5.62
C LEU A 4 -10.65 -2.51 6.54
N ASP A 5 -10.81 -3.35 7.57
CA ASP A 5 -9.72 -3.72 8.45
C ASP A 5 -9.16 -5.08 8.03
N GLU A 6 -7.92 -5.12 7.52
CA GLU A 6 -7.24 -6.34 7.06
C GLU A 6 -8.12 -7.25 6.18
N PRO A 7 -8.69 -6.74 5.06
CA PRO A 7 -9.78 -7.40 4.34
C PRO A 7 -9.40 -8.76 3.73
N THR A 8 -8.11 -9.03 3.55
CA THR A 8 -7.59 -10.25 2.94
C THR A 8 -7.01 -11.24 3.95
N ALA A 9 -7.05 -10.93 5.25
CA ALA A 9 -6.52 -11.81 6.29
C ALA A 9 -7.27 -13.15 6.33
N GLY A 10 -6.52 -14.25 6.25
CA GLY A 10 -7.09 -15.62 6.31
C GLY A 10 -7.83 -16.07 5.03
N VAL A 11 -7.75 -15.28 3.96
CA VAL A 11 -8.37 -15.59 2.67
C VAL A 11 -7.36 -16.30 1.76
N ASP A 12 -7.80 -17.32 1.01
CA ASP A 12 -6.96 -17.98 0.02
C ASP A 12 -6.59 -17.05 -1.16
N VAL A 13 -5.67 -17.50 -2.01
CA VAL A 13 -5.12 -16.70 -3.12
C VAL A 13 -6.21 -16.28 -4.12
N GLU A 14 -7.15 -17.16 -4.45
CA GLU A 14 -8.17 -16.91 -5.48
C GLU A 14 -9.23 -15.92 -4.98
N LEU A 15 -9.68 -16.10 -3.74
CA LEU A 15 -10.62 -15.20 -3.10
C LEU A 15 -9.99 -13.81 -2.87
N ARG A 16 -8.70 -13.74 -2.53
CA ARG A 16 -7.97 -12.46 -2.41
C ARG A 16 -8.00 -11.67 -3.71
N GLN A 17 -7.67 -12.30 -4.83
CA GLN A 17 -7.71 -11.66 -6.14
C GLN A 17 -9.12 -11.19 -6.52
N SER A 18 -10.13 -11.97 -6.14
CA SER A 18 -11.54 -11.60 -6.34
C SER A 18 -11.92 -10.38 -5.51
N LEU A 19 -11.47 -10.32 -4.26
CA LEU A 19 -11.68 -9.18 -3.37
C LEU A 19 -10.99 -7.92 -3.88
N TRP A 20 -9.75 -8.02 -4.36
CA TRP A 20 -9.02 -6.90 -4.96
C TRP A 20 -9.77 -6.31 -6.15
N LYS A 21 -10.22 -7.17 -7.08
CA LYS A 21 -11.03 -6.73 -8.23
C LYS A 21 -12.31 -6.03 -7.78
N PHE A 22 -12.96 -6.53 -6.73
CA PHE A 22 -14.17 -5.93 -6.17
C PHE A 22 -13.90 -4.55 -5.55
N ILE A 23 -12.85 -4.42 -4.72
CA ILE A 23 -12.43 -3.15 -4.11
C ILE A 23 -12.08 -2.12 -5.19
N SER A 24 -11.30 -2.51 -6.20
CA SER A 24 -10.93 -1.62 -7.32
C SER A 24 -12.15 -1.14 -8.10
N ARG A 25 -13.13 -2.02 -8.35
CA ARG A 25 -14.40 -1.65 -8.98
C ARG A 25 -15.16 -0.63 -8.15
N LEU A 26 -15.30 -0.85 -6.83
CA LEU A 26 -15.99 0.09 -5.95
C LEU A 26 -15.31 1.46 -5.96
N ASN A 27 -13.98 1.50 -6.00
CA ASN A 27 -13.24 2.76 -6.10
C ASN A 27 -13.51 3.48 -7.43
N GLN A 28 -13.52 2.74 -8.55
CA GLN A 28 -13.86 3.26 -9.89
C GLN A 28 -15.31 3.77 -9.97
N ASP A 29 -16.23 3.13 -9.26
CA ASP A 29 -17.64 3.55 -9.15
C ASP A 29 -17.81 4.82 -8.27
N GLY A 30 -16.71 5.41 -7.77
CA GLY A 30 -16.69 6.68 -7.05
C GLY A 30 -16.69 6.55 -5.53
N HIS A 31 -16.55 5.35 -4.98
CA HIS A 31 -16.45 5.17 -3.54
C HIS A 31 -15.05 5.49 -3.00
N THR A 32 -14.99 6.30 -1.95
CA THR A 32 -13.78 6.43 -1.12
C THR A 32 -13.61 5.19 -0.25
N ILE A 33 -12.42 4.58 -0.31
CA ILE A 33 -12.05 3.37 0.42
C ILE A 33 -10.86 3.70 1.33
N LEU A 34 -10.95 3.29 2.59
CA LEU A 34 -9.85 3.24 3.53
C LEU A 34 -9.65 1.77 3.91
N LEU A 35 -8.47 1.23 3.65
CA LEU A 35 -8.12 -0.12 4.06
C LEU A 35 -6.84 -0.12 4.89
N THR A 36 -6.77 -1.04 5.85
CA THR A 36 -5.53 -1.41 6.54
C THR A 36 -5.07 -2.75 5.99
N THR A 37 -3.76 -2.89 5.85
CA THR A 37 -3.14 -4.15 5.43
C THR A 37 -1.71 -4.18 5.92
N HIS A 38 -1.23 -5.34 6.37
CA HIS A 38 0.21 -5.59 6.53
C HIS A 38 0.85 -6.15 5.25
N TYR A 39 0.09 -6.40 4.19
CA TYR A 39 0.62 -6.83 2.90
C TYR A 39 0.92 -5.62 2.01
N LEU A 40 2.21 -5.29 1.86
CA LEU A 40 2.62 -4.12 1.08
C LEU A 40 2.20 -4.20 -0.40
N GLU A 41 2.22 -5.39 -1.01
CA GLU A 41 1.73 -5.62 -2.38
C GLU A 41 0.25 -5.20 -2.54
N GLU A 42 -0.58 -5.43 -1.51
CA GLU A 42 -1.99 -5.02 -1.51
C GLU A 42 -2.12 -3.50 -1.48
N ALA A 43 -1.37 -2.84 -0.59
CA ALA A 43 -1.36 -1.39 -0.52
C ALA A 43 -0.86 -0.77 -1.82
N GLU A 44 0.18 -1.33 -2.44
CA GLU A 44 0.71 -0.85 -3.72
C GLU A 44 -0.30 -0.98 -4.85
N SER A 45 -0.99 -2.13 -4.91
CA SER A 45 -1.92 -2.47 -5.98
C SER A 45 -3.26 -1.72 -5.89
N LEU A 46 -3.76 -1.48 -4.68
CA LEU A 46 -5.11 -0.96 -4.45
C LEU A 46 -5.15 0.53 -4.06
N CYS A 47 -4.08 1.05 -3.45
CA CYS A 47 -4.11 2.39 -2.87
C CYS A 47 -3.39 3.40 -3.75
N GLY A 48 -4.05 4.51 -4.06
CA GLY A 48 -3.39 5.67 -4.67
C GLY A 48 -2.61 6.53 -3.65
N ARG A 49 -2.93 6.39 -2.36
CA ARG A 49 -2.29 7.08 -1.23
C ARG A 49 -2.09 6.11 -0.08
N ILE A 50 -0.96 6.21 0.60
CA ILE A 50 -0.58 5.28 1.66
C ILE A 50 -0.15 6.08 2.88
N ALA A 51 -0.69 5.68 4.03
CA ALA A 51 -0.23 6.10 5.34
C ALA A 51 0.57 4.96 5.96
N MET A 52 1.78 5.23 6.44
CA MET A 52 2.56 4.27 7.23
C MET A 52 2.47 4.64 8.71
N LEU A 53 2.15 3.65 9.55
CA LEU A 53 2.04 3.84 10.99
C LEU A 53 3.21 3.19 11.72
N LYS A 54 3.79 3.91 12.68
CA LYS A 54 4.81 3.42 13.62
C LYS A 54 4.47 3.94 15.02
N SER A 55 4.41 3.04 16.00
CA SER A 55 4.12 3.40 17.41
C SER A 55 2.87 4.29 17.59
N GLY A 56 1.80 4.01 16.85
CA GLY A 56 0.54 4.76 16.92
C GLY A 56 0.55 6.14 16.24
N GLN A 57 1.60 6.48 15.50
CA GLN A 57 1.72 7.74 14.76
C GLN A 57 1.87 7.49 13.26
N VAL A 58 1.32 8.38 12.45
CA VAL A 58 1.54 8.39 11.00
C VAL A 58 2.91 8.99 10.72
N VAL A 59 3.86 8.15 10.31
CA VAL A 59 5.24 8.55 10.01
C VAL A 59 5.46 8.92 8.55
N ALA A 60 4.57 8.47 7.66
CA ALA A 60 4.54 8.88 6.27
C ALA A 60 3.10 8.88 5.74
N LEU A 61 2.77 9.87 4.92
CA LEU A 61 1.49 9.96 4.22
C LEU A 61 1.68 10.71 2.91
N ASP A 62 1.61 9.98 1.79
CA ASP A 62 1.73 10.56 0.46
C ASP A 62 1.04 9.67 -0.59
N THR A 63 1.12 10.03 -1.86
CA THR A 63 0.73 9.13 -2.95
C THR A 63 1.71 7.95 -3.04
N THR A 64 1.23 6.79 -3.45
CA THR A 64 2.06 5.59 -3.66
C THR A 64 3.23 5.90 -4.60
N GLN A 65 2.95 6.63 -5.69
CA GLN A 65 3.98 7.08 -6.63
C GLN A 65 5.04 7.98 -5.99
N ASN A 66 4.66 8.94 -5.13
CA ASN A 66 5.61 9.81 -4.46
C ASN A 66 6.48 9.06 -3.45
N LEU A 67 5.89 8.10 -2.72
CA LEU A 67 6.63 7.24 -1.81
C LEU A 67 7.68 6.41 -2.57
N LEU A 68 7.27 5.73 -3.64
CA LEU A 68 8.19 4.95 -4.48
C LEU A 68 9.29 5.84 -5.09
N ALA A 69 8.96 7.03 -5.59
CA ALA A 69 9.96 7.92 -6.18
C ALA A 69 10.97 8.46 -5.16
N ARG A 70 10.54 8.78 -3.93
CA ARG A 70 11.41 9.34 -2.88
C ARG A 70 12.39 8.32 -2.32
N TYR A 71 11.92 7.10 -2.08
CA TYR A 71 12.67 6.07 -1.36
C TYR A 71 13.25 5.00 -2.29
N GLY A 72 12.73 4.88 -3.52
CA GLY A 72 13.18 3.96 -4.57
C GLY A 72 14.38 4.44 -5.41
N ALA A 73 14.90 5.65 -5.15
CA ALA A 73 15.97 6.26 -5.95
C ALA A 73 17.23 5.38 -6.04
N HIS A 74 17.52 4.59 -5.00
CA HIS A 74 18.67 3.69 -4.97
C HIS A 74 18.52 2.49 -5.93
N LYS A 75 17.31 1.90 -6.07
CA LYS A 75 17.04 0.82 -7.03
C LYS A 75 16.92 1.33 -8.47
N ALA A 76 16.36 2.52 -8.66
CA ALA A 76 16.27 3.15 -9.98
C ALA A 76 17.66 3.35 -10.64
N GLN A 77 18.69 3.65 -9.84
CA GLN A 77 20.08 3.77 -10.32
C GLN A 77 20.71 2.41 -10.70
N ALA A 78 20.20 1.32 -10.12
CA ALA A 78 20.63 -0.05 -10.39
C ALA A 78 19.84 -0.74 -11.52
N GLY A 79 18.91 -0.02 -12.18
CA GLY A 79 18.03 -0.57 -13.21
C GLY A 79 16.96 -1.54 -12.66
N GLN A 80 16.66 -1.45 -11.37
CA GLN A 80 15.61 -2.23 -10.71
C GLN A 80 14.40 -1.35 -10.40
N GLU A 81 13.21 -1.96 -10.44
CA GLU A 81 11.97 -1.30 -10.06
C GLU A 81 11.90 -1.20 -8.52
N ALA A 82 11.48 -0.04 -8.02
CA ALA A 82 11.30 0.18 -6.60
C ALA A 82 9.90 -0.32 -6.19
N ASP A 83 9.84 -0.97 -5.04
CA ASP A 83 8.61 -1.50 -4.45
C ASP A 83 8.36 -0.86 -3.07
N LEU A 84 7.17 -1.05 -2.52
CA LEU A 84 6.84 -0.54 -1.19
C LEU A 84 7.63 -1.21 -0.05
N GLU A 85 8.23 -2.38 -0.27
CA GLU A 85 9.04 -3.05 0.74
C GLU A 85 10.29 -2.22 1.07
N ASP A 86 10.98 -1.70 0.06
CA ASP A 86 12.12 -0.80 0.26
C ASP A 86 11.72 0.46 1.02
N VAL A 87 10.59 1.06 0.62
CA VAL A 87 10.05 2.27 1.24
C VAL A 87 9.78 2.02 2.72
N PHE A 88 9.11 0.90 3.02
CA PHE A 88 8.78 0.51 4.38
C PHE A 88 10.04 0.33 5.23
N ILE A 89 11.04 -0.40 4.71
CA ILE A 89 12.30 -0.62 5.42
C ILE A 89 13.00 0.71 5.72
N GLN A 90 13.11 1.62 4.74
CA GLN A 90 13.78 2.91 4.96
C GLN A 90 13.07 3.80 5.98
N ILE A 91 11.73 3.86 5.92
CA ILE A 91 10.93 4.67 6.84
C ILE A 91 10.92 4.08 8.24
N MET A 92 10.85 2.75 8.36
CA MET A 92 10.81 2.08 9.66
C MET A 92 12.18 2.00 10.34
N ALA A 93 13.27 1.91 9.56
CA ALA A 93 14.64 1.94 10.07
C ALA A 93 15.11 3.35 10.46
N GLY A 94 14.42 4.41 10.03
CA GLY A 94 14.66 5.77 10.54
C GLY A 94 14.26 5.89 12.02
N GLU A 95 15.17 6.40 12.84
CA GLU A 95 14.93 6.74 14.26
C GLU A 95 13.91 7.88 14.41
#